data_AF-A0A7Z9LQP6-F1
#
_entry.id   AF-A0A7Z9LQP6-F1
#
_cell.length_a   1.000
_cell.length_b   1.000
_cell.length_c   1.000
_cell.angle_alpha   90.00
_cell.angle_beta   90.00
_cell.angle_gamma   90.00
#
_symmetry.space_group_name_H-M   'P 1'
#
loop_
_entity.id
_entity.type
_entity.pdbx_description
1 polymer ?
#
loop_
_entity_poly.entity_id
_entity_poly.type
_entity_poly.pdbx_seq_one_letter_code
_entity_poly.pdbx_strand_id
1 'polypeptide(L)'
;MSATLPVPKGRLVMVQSNTPEGVPLGFADLVEGLIVKYSAGIEIPVVQDEKFPSWVLEPVPEGEVTIEYRLRLDHDEYRWPVGMNEAAYTTDEMLFFTGQATFVHAPNMGEIEIEFEIPEGWTLSTP
;
A
#
# COMPACT_ATOMS: atom_id res chain seq x y z
N MET A 1 7.60 0.73 3.78
CA MET A 1 6.85 1.84 3.17
C MET A 1 6.44 2.81 4.27
N SER A 2 6.54 4.11 4.02
CA SER A 2 6.02 5.16 4.91
C SER A 2 5.37 6.26 4.07
N ALA A 3 4.30 6.85 4.55
CA ALA A 3 3.65 7.99 3.90
C ALA A 3 2.98 8.91 4.94
N THR A 4 2.94 10.20 4.64
CA THR A 4 2.13 11.17 5.38
C THR A 4 0.98 11.64 4.51
N LEU A 5 -0.24 11.51 5.00
CA LEU A 5 -1.44 11.81 4.21
C LEU A 5 -2.64 12.18 5.09
N PRO A 6 -3.58 13.00 4.60
CA PRO A 6 -4.88 13.16 5.23
C PRO A 6 -5.71 11.90 5.06
N VAL A 7 -6.46 11.50 6.09
CA VAL A 7 -7.35 10.33 6.04
C VAL A 7 -8.80 10.76 6.32
N PRO A 8 -9.42 11.52 5.39
CA PRO A 8 -10.78 12.00 5.59
C PRO A 8 -11.72 10.80 5.74
N LYS A 9 -12.60 10.85 6.75
CA LYS A 9 -13.56 9.78 7.09
C LYS A 9 -12.89 8.47 7.57
N GLY A 10 -11.61 8.50 7.94
CA GLY A 10 -10.93 7.38 8.58
C GLY A 10 -10.80 6.15 7.69
N ARG A 11 -10.62 6.33 6.38
CA ARG A 11 -10.49 5.21 5.45
C ARG A 11 -9.20 5.28 4.63
N LEU A 12 -8.46 4.18 4.64
CA LEU A 12 -7.35 3.90 3.73
C LEU A 12 -7.77 2.81 2.75
N VAL A 13 -7.23 2.84 1.55
CA VAL A 13 -7.51 1.89 0.47
C VAL A 13 -6.24 1.51 -0.25
N MET A 14 -6.24 0.33 -0.86
CA MET A 14 -5.27 -0.08 -1.86
C MET A 14 -6.05 -0.50 -3.11
N VAL A 15 -5.71 0.07 -4.26
CA VAL A 15 -6.52 -0.12 -5.49
C VAL A 15 -6.45 -1.58 -5.92
N GLN A 16 -7.62 -2.19 -6.13
CA GLN A 16 -7.71 -3.50 -6.76
C GLN A 16 -9.01 -3.61 -7.56
N SER A 17 -8.91 -4.18 -8.76
CA SER A 17 -10.07 -4.44 -9.62
C SER A 17 -10.37 -5.94 -9.81
N ASN A 18 -9.38 -6.83 -9.64
CA ASN A 18 -9.53 -8.30 -9.72
C ASN A 18 -8.50 -9.02 -8.83
N THR A 19 -8.85 -10.12 -8.18
CA THR A 19 -7.97 -10.83 -7.22
C THR A 19 -7.73 -12.29 -7.62
N PRO A 20 -6.52 -12.85 -7.40
CA PRO A 20 -6.26 -14.27 -7.58
C PRO A 20 -6.66 -15.09 -6.35
N GLU A 21 -6.66 -16.41 -6.49
CA GLU A 21 -6.82 -17.32 -5.36
C GLU A 21 -5.65 -17.16 -4.38
N GLY A 22 -5.95 -17.21 -3.07
CA GLY A 22 -4.94 -17.07 -2.01
C GLY A 22 -4.72 -15.64 -1.50
N VAL A 23 -5.10 -14.61 -2.28
CA VAL A 23 -5.12 -13.20 -1.86
C VAL A 23 -6.46 -12.55 -2.24
N PRO A 24 -7.56 -12.88 -1.53
CA PRO A 24 -8.91 -12.42 -1.86
C PRO A 24 -9.12 -10.90 -1.79
N LEU A 25 -8.24 -10.14 -1.13
CA LEU A 25 -8.21 -8.67 -1.14
C LEU A 25 -7.10 -8.11 -2.06
N GLY A 26 -6.46 -8.97 -2.86
CA GLY A 26 -5.44 -8.59 -3.83
C GLY A 26 -4.19 -8.07 -3.16
N PHE A 27 -3.63 -6.96 -3.66
CA PHE A 27 -2.39 -6.40 -3.11
C PHE A 27 -2.53 -6.00 -1.62
N ALA A 28 -3.75 -5.73 -1.14
CA ALA A 28 -3.98 -5.42 0.28
C ALA A 28 -3.63 -6.59 1.22
N ASP A 29 -3.72 -7.84 0.76
CA ASP A 29 -3.30 -9.02 1.55
C ASP A 29 -1.77 -9.15 1.67
N LEU A 30 -1.02 -8.41 0.84
CA LEU A 30 0.44 -8.38 0.86
C LEU A 30 0.97 -7.27 1.77
N VAL A 31 0.08 -6.44 2.33
CA VAL A 31 0.43 -5.40 3.30
C VAL A 31 0.52 -6.03 4.70
N GLU A 32 1.67 -5.87 5.33
CA GLU A 32 1.94 -6.40 6.66
C GLU A 32 2.21 -5.30 7.68
N GLY A 33 1.59 -5.45 8.86
CA GLY A 33 1.88 -4.60 10.01
C GLY A 33 1.62 -3.13 9.76
N LEU A 34 0.49 -2.79 9.12
CA LEU A 34 0.07 -1.41 8.93
C LEU A 34 -0.13 -0.73 10.29
N ILE A 35 0.66 0.30 10.54
CA ILE A 35 0.58 1.17 11.71
C ILE A 35 0.18 2.57 11.23
N VAL A 36 -0.71 3.21 11.98
CA VAL A 36 -1.13 4.59 11.73
C VAL A 36 -0.80 5.42 12.96
N LYS A 37 -0.05 6.50 12.79
CA LYS A 37 0.33 7.44 13.85
C LYS A 37 -0.22 8.83 13.54
N TYR A 38 -0.93 9.41 14.50
CA TYR A 38 -1.35 10.81 14.51
C TYR A 38 -0.48 11.61 15.48
N SER A 39 -0.32 12.92 15.23
CA SER A 39 0.29 13.91 16.13
C SER A 39 1.33 13.40 17.14
N ALA A 40 2.62 13.61 16.85
CA ALA A 40 3.74 13.23 17.72
C ALA A 40 3.76 11.74 18.17
N GLY A 41 3.27 10.84 17.32
CA GLY A 41 3.44 9.38 17.49
C GLY A 41 2.32 8.67 18.23
N ILE A 42 1.15 9.29 18.40
CA ILE A 42 -0.04 8.61 18.95
C ILE A 42 -0.55 7.61 17.92
N GLU A 43 -0.45 6.32 18.23
CA GLU A 43 -1.00 5.27 17.37
C GLU A 43 -2.52 5.28 17.38
N ILE A 44 -3.11 5.21 16.18
CA ILE A 44 -4.54 5.07 15.96
C ILE A 44 -4.83 3.61 15.60
N PRO A 45 -5.80 2.95 16.26
CA PRO A 45 -6.25 1.62 15.87
C PRO A 45 -6.70 1.61 14.41
N VAL A 46 -6.18 0.65 13.66
CA VAL A 46 -6.52 0.42 12.26
C VAL A 46 -6.98 -1.03 12.09
N VAL A 47 -8.10 -1.22 11.39
CA VAL A 47 -8.68 -2.54 11.14
C VAL A 47 -8.85 -2.73 9.64
N GLN A 48 -8.32 -3.83 9.10
CA GLN A 48 -8.53 -4.21 7.72
C GLN A 48 -9.97 -4.69 7.53
N ASP A 49 -10.61 -4.24 6.47
CA ASP A 49 -11.93 -4.71 6.07
C ASP A 49 -11.82 -6.14 5.52
N GLU A 50 -12.66 -7.06 6.00
CA GLU A 50 -12.62 -8.47 5.60
C GLU A 50 -13.06 -8.72 4.14
N LYS A 51 -13.71 -7.74 3.51
CA LYS A 51 -14.36 -7.88 2.19
C LYS A 51 -13.83 -6.91 1.15
N PHE A 52 -13.16 -5.85 1.58
CA PHE A 52 -12.67 -4.80 0.69
C PHE A 52 -11.17 -4.56 0.93
N PRO A 53 -10.39 -4.18 -0.10
CA PRO A 53 -8.97 -3.84 0.03
C PRO A 53 -8.79 -2.48 0.70
N SER A 54 -9.24 -2.36 1.94
CA SER A 54 -9.32 -1.12 2.68
C SER A 54 -9.15 -1.33 4.18
N TRP A 55 -8.77 -0.26 4.87
CA TRP A 55 -8.67 -0.21 6.31
C TRP A 55 -9.50 0.94 6.86
N VAL A 56 -10.04 0.74 8.06
CA VAL A 56 -10.81 1.74 8.81
C VAL A 56 -10.05 2.13 10.06
N LEU A 57 -10.02 3.43 10.33
CA LEU A 57 -9.39 4.06 11.48
C LEU A 57 -10.48 4.59 12.40
N GLU A 58 -10.45 4.17 13.67
CA GLU A 58 -11.32 4.72 14.72
C GLU A 58 -10.48 4.99 15.97
N PRO A 59 -10.36 6.25 16.43
CA PRO A 59 -11.05 7.45 15.95
C PRO A 59 -10.51 8.01 14.63
N VAL A 60 -11.33 8.84 13.96
CA VAL A 60 -10.91 9.56 12.75
C VAL A 60 -10.03 10.77 13.13
N PRO A 61 -8.80 10.88 12.62
CA PRO A 61 -7.89 11.97 12.95
C PRO A 61 -8.30 13.28 12.27
N GLU A 62 -8.13 14.41 12.98
CA GLU A 62 -8.30 15.75 12.43
C GLU A 62 -6.97 16.24 11.82
N GLY A 63 -6.62 15.72 10.64
CA GLY A 63 -5.42 16.15 9.91
C GLY A 63 -4.72 15.00 9.19
N GLU A 64 -3.41 15.17 9.01
CA GLU A 64 -2.56 14.13 8.42
C GLU A 64 -2.13 13.11 9.47
N VAL A 65 -1.92 11.89 8.99
CA VAL A 65 -1.29 10.81 9.75
C VAL A 65 -0.06 10.32 9.01
N THR A 66 0.85 9.73 9.75
CA THR A 66 1.93 8.92 9.20
C THR A 66 1.50 7.46 9.21
N ILE A 67 1.52 6.81 8.06
CA ILE A 67 1.35 5.36 7.94
C ILE A 67 2.69 4.69 7.71
N GLU A 68 2.89 3.52 8.31
CA GLU A 68 4.06 2.69 8.13
C GLU A 68 3.60 1.25 7.90
N TYR A 69 4.17 0.56 6.90
CA TYR A 69 3.87 -0.85 6.63
C TYR A 69 5.01 -1.53 5.88
N ARG A 70 5.01 -2.86 5.93
CA ARG A 70 5.81 -3.70 5.04
C ARG A 70 4.92 -4.21 3.91
N LEU A 71 5.52 -4.38 2.74
CA LEU A 71 4.85 -4.97 1.59
C LEU A 71 5.62 -6.24 1.25
N ARG A 72 4.91 -7.38 1.21
CA ARG A 72 5.47 -8.62 0.67
C ARG A 72 5.62 -8.49 -0.84
N LEU A 73 6.76 -8.94 -1.37
CA LEU A 73 7.15 -8.69 -2.77
C LEU A 73 6.94 -9.90 -3.69
N ASP A 74 6.32 -10.95 -3.17
CA ASP A 74 5.99 -12.23 -3.81
C ASP A 74 4.69 -12.14 -4.64
N HIS A 75 4.45 -10.98 -5.25
CA HIS A 75 3.27 -10.78 -6.10
C HIS A 75 3.25 -11.77 -7.26
N ASP A 76 4.42 -12.12 -7.79
CA ASP A 76 4.60 -13.01 -8.92
C ASP A 76 4.40 -14.50 -8.60
N GLU A 77 4.31 -14.86 -7.32
CA GLU A 77 3.96 -16.22 -6.89
C GLU A 77 2.46 -16.53 -7.07
N TYR A 78 1.62 -15.50 -7.26
CA TYR A 78 0.18 -15.63 -7.45
C TYR A 78 -0.22 -15.66 -8.92
N ARG A 79 -1.25 -16.46 -9.25
CA ARG A 79 -1.81 -16.52 -10.61
C ARG A 79 -2.84 -15.42 -10.83
N TRP A 80 -2.36 -14.22 -11.12
CA TRP A 80 -3.22 -13.07 -11.42
C TRP A 80 -4.13 -13.33 -12.64
N PRO A 81 -5.38 -12.85 -12.61
CA PRO A 81 -6.26 -12.90 -13.77
C PRO A 81 -5.66 -12.23 -15.01
N VAL A 82 -5.99 -12.76 -16.20
CA VAL A 82 -5.51 -12.20 -17.48
C VAL A 82 -5.85 -10.71 -17.58
N GLY A 83 -4.87 -9.90 -17.97
CA GLY A 83 -5.02 -8.44 -18.11
C GLY A 83 -4.56 -7.63 -16.90
N MET A 84 -4.13 -8.27 -15.81
CA MET A 84 -3.43 -7.61 -14.71
C MET A 84 -1.97 -7.37 -15.08
N ASN A 85 -1.69 -6.22 -15.69
CA ASN A 85 -0.32 -5.80 -16.06
C ASN A 85 0.42 -5.08 -14.93
N GLU A 86 -0.17 -5.02 -13.74
CA GLU A 86 0.26 -4.14 -12.65
C GLU A 86 0.81 -4.90 -11.44
N ALA A 87 0.79 -6.24 -11.48
CA ALA A 87 1.41 -7.05 -10.44
C ALA A 87 2.91 -6.75 -10.38
N ALA A 88 3.41 -6.55 -9.16
CA ALA A 88 4.83 -6.39 -8.96
C ALA A 88 5.58 -7.67 -9.35
N TYR A 89 6.86 -7.50 -9.68
CA TYR A 89 7.74 -8.61 -10.01
C TYR A 89 9.09 -8.40 -9.34
N THR A 90 9.59 -9.44 -8.71
CA THR A 90 10.81 -9.38 -7.90
C THR A 90 11.73 -10.54 -8.29
N THR A 91 13.01 -10.22 -8.48
CA THR A 91 14.09 -11.20 -8.52
C THR A 91 15.21 -10.75 -7.60
N ASP A 92 16.25 -11.56 -7.47
CA ASP A 92 17.47 -11.18 -6.72
C ASP A 92 18.19 -9.96 -7.33
N GLU A 93 17.89 -9.59 -8.58
CA GLU A 93 18.57 -8.54 -9.34
C GLU A 93 17.68 -7.37 -9.76
N MET A 94 16.35 -7.53 -9.69
CA MET A 94 15.40 -6.55 -10.21
C MET A 94 14.16 -6.45 -9.36
N LEU A 95 13.67 -5.22 -9.24
CA LEU A 95 12.40 -4.88 -8.66
C LEU A 95 11.58 -4.09 -9.67
N PHE A 96 10.37 -4.57 -9.97
CA PHE A 96 9.38 -3.86 -10.77
C PHE A 96 8.09 -3.72 -9.98
N PHE A 97 7.62 -2.49 -9.82
CA PHE A 97 6.42 -2.17 -9.08
C PHE A 97 5.55 -1.17 -9.83
N THR A 98 4.25 -1.27 -9.62
CA THR A 98 3.31 -0.22 -10.01
C THR A 98 2.75 0.46 -8.76
N GLY A 99 2.28 1.70 -8.90
CA GLY A 99 1.69 2.43 -7.77
C GLY A 99 0.50 1.68 -7.15
N GLN A 100 -0.33 1.01 -7.96
CA GLN A 100 -1.48 0.24 -7.46
C GLN A 100 -1.06 -0.95 -6.60
N ALA A 101 0.02 -1.63 -6.96
CA ALA A 101 0.59 -2.72 -6.19
C ALA A 101 1.39 -2.27 -4.96
N THR A 102 1.59 -0.96 -4.77
CA THR A 102 2.54 -0.45 -3.77
C THR A 102 1.91 0.42 -2.70
N PHE A 103 0.97 1.29 -3.08
CA PHE A 103 0.54 2.39 -2.21
C PHE A 103 -0.78 2.12 -1.50
N VAL A 104 -0.73 2.15 -0.17
CA VAL A 104 -1.92 2.37 0.67
C VAL A 104 -2.15 3.87 0.75
N HIS A 105 -3.35 4.33 0.41
CA HIS A 105 -3.66 5.76 0.31
C HIS A 105 -5.08 6.11 0.77
N ALA A 106 -5.38 7.39 0.96
CA ALA A 106 -6.75 7.84 1.19
C ALA A 106 -7.53 7.93 -0.13
N PRO A 107 -8.84 7.67 -0.14
CA PRO A 107 -9.66 7.87 -1.35
C PRO A 107 -9.58 9.30 -1.88
N ASN A 108 -9.52 9.45 -3.20
CA ASN A 108 -9.50 10.75 -3.91
C ASN A 108 -8.31 11.66 -3.56
N MET A 109 -7.13 11.08 -3.33
CA MET A 109 -5.91 11.87 -3.23
C MET A 109 -5.61 12.62 -4.53
N GLY A 110 -5.04 13.82 -4.38
CA GLY A 110 -4.57 14.67 -5.48
C GLY A 110 -3.13 14.34 -5.85
N GLU A 111 -2.31 15.39 -5.96
CA GLU A 111 -0.88 15.25 -6.22
C GLU A 111 -0.17 14.47 -5.10
N ILE A 112 0.78 13.63 -5.50
CA ILE A 112 1.57 12.80 -4.59
C ILE A 112 3.05 13.00 -4.89
N GLU A 113 3.85 13.11 -3.83
CA GLU A 113 5.30 13.11 -3.90
C GLU A 113 5.81 11.76 -3.40
N ILE A 114 6.77 11.18 -4.12
CA ILE A 114 7.31 9.85 -3.82
C ILE A 114 8.83 10.00 -3.74
N GLU A 115 9.39 9.64 -2.58
CA GLU A 115 10.82 9.56 -2.36
C GLU A 115 11.25 8.09 -2.32
N PHE A 116 12.38 7.78 -2.95
CA PHE A 116 12.96 6.44 -2.98
C PHE A 116 14.32 6.44 -2.30
N GLU A 117 14.45 5.63 -1.25
CA GLU A 117 15.73 5.21 -0.71
C GLU A 117 16.09 3.86 -1.33
N ILE A 118 17.14 3.82 -2.15
CA ILE A 118 17.60 2.60 -2.82
C ILE A 118 18.96 2.15 -2.26
N PRO A 119 19.25 0.82 -2.24
CA PRO A 119 20.54 0.34 -1.79
C PRO A 119 21.69 0.83 -2.67
N GLU A 120 22.90 0.88 -2.11
CA GLU A 120 24.10 1.23 -2.87
C GLU A 120 24.27 0.29 -4.08
N GLY A 121 24.59 0.88 -5.24
CA GLY A 121 24.77 0.15 -6.51
C GLY A 121 23.49 -0.11 -7.30
N TRP A 122 22.31 0.16 -6.73
CA TRP A 122 21.04 0.08 -7.46
C TRP A 122 20.82 1.33 -8.30
N THR A 123 20.07 1.18 -9.40
CA THR A 123 19.60 2.30 -10.22
C THR A 123 18.07 2.27 -10.24
N LEU A 124 17.47 3.44 -10.05
CA LEU A 124 16.03 3.64 -10.17
C LEU A 124 15.70 4.23 -11.54
N SER A 125 14.64 3.72 -12.17
CA SER A 125 14.05 4.30 -13.37
C SER A 125 12.54 4.36 -13.18
N THR A 126 11.97 5.55 -13.39
CA THR A 126 10.52 5.77 -13.43
C THR A 126 10.16 6.42 -14.78
N PRO A 127 8.93 6.23 -15.29
CA PRO A 127 8.46 6.93 -16.49
C PRO A 127 8.50 8.46 -16.36
#